data_AF-A0A929DRT6-F1
#
_entry.id   AF-A0A929DRT6-F1
#
_cell.length_a   1.000
_cell.length_b   1.000
_cell.length_c   1.000
_cell.angle_alpha   90.00
_cell.angle_beta   90.00
_cell.angle_gamma   90.00
#
_symmetry.space_group_name_H-M   'P 1'
#
loop_
_entity.id
_entity.type
_entity.pdbx_description
1 polymer ?
#
loop_
_entity_poly.entity_id
_entity_poly.type
_entity_poly.pdbx_seq_one_letter_code
_entity_poly.pdbx_strand_id
1 'polypeptide(L)'
;MRAPGLVSAGLIGLLLTSLPAFASHSVGGLDLCALYPEVMPPGMPTKYIPDADSAGARLVQGYCAQCHNLPGPGRYTAEQWPDELDKMHTLMDVSSRFGGLLGNIKTPSAKERGLISDYLRQHALKSLPDNKQATAMPAYKYYCGSCHSLPDPAQYSAGQWLQIIKRMQRNMRIMKFDAPSADSLMQIQVYIQSRANQTQQVASQRSIDTAWSNEPLQASVLPLRGGSLLALGPFLLLAILGFIRWRLSLNKDNKGHD
;
A
#
# COMPACT_ATOMS: atom_id res chain seq x y z
N MET A 1 -34.38 -2.13 -69.85
CA MET A 1 -33.10 -1.68 -69.28
C MET A 1 -33.39 -1.11 -67.90
N ARG A 2 -33.03 -1.81 -66.82
CA ARG A 2 -33.23 -1.39 -65.43
C ARG A 2 -31.86 -0.94 -64.88
N ALA A 3 -31.74 0.31 -64.44
CA ALA A 3 -30.58 0.79 -63.69
C ALA A 3 -30.80 0.55 -62.17
N PRO A 4 -29.80 0.05 -61.43
CA PRO A 4 -29.91 -0.21 -59.99
C PRO A 4 -29.54 1.03 -59.16
N GLY A 5 -30.15 1.12 -57.97
CA GLY A 5 -30.07 2.23 -57.04
C GLY A 5 -28.74 2.37 -56.29
N LEU A 6 -28.46 3.60 -55.88
CA LEU A 6 -27.43 3.96 -54.91
C LEU A 6 -27.85 3.47 -53.52
N VAL A 7 -27.01 2.63 -52.91
CA VAL A 7 -27.09 2.27 -51.48
C VAL A 7 -26.16 3.21 -50.72
N SER A 8 -26.72 3.98 -49.78
CA SER A 8 -25.98 4.84 -48.85
C SER A 8 -25.01 4.04 -48.00
N ALA A 9 -23.74 4.43 -48.03
CA ALA A 9 -22.70 3.93 -47.12
C ALA A 9 -22.94 4.48 -45.71
N GLY A 10 -23.27 3.59 -44.78
CA GLY A 10 -23.31 3.90 -43.35
C GLY A 10 -21.90 3.97 -42.77
N LEU A 11 -21.55 5.12 -42.17
CA LEU A 11 -20.37 5.25 -41.31
C LEU A 11 -20.57 4.35 -40.07
N ILE A 12 -19.80 3.27 -39.99
CA ILE A 12 -19.61 2.51 -38.76
C ILE A 12 -18.58 3.27 -37.92
N GLY A 13 -19.04 4.01 -36.92
CA GLY A 13 -18.20 4.61 -35.90
C GLY A 13 -17.57 3.53 -35.03
N LEU A 14 -16.26 3.35 -35.13
CA LEU A 14 -15.47 2.52 -34.23
C LEU A 14 -15.43 3.20 -32.84
N LEU A 15 -16.39 2.85 -31.98
CA LEU A 15 -16.31 3.13 -30.55
C LEU A 15 -15.22 2.21 -29.95
N LEU A 16 -14.00 2.73 -29.86
CA LEU A 16 -12.93 2.19 -29.03
C LEU A 16 -13.31 2.40 -27.55
N THR A 17 -14.29 1.65 -27.07
CA THR A 17 -14.53 1.54 -25.64
C THR A 17 -13.39 0.71 -25.06
N SER A 18 -12.52 1.37 -24.29
CA SER A 18 -11.56 0.72 -23.41
C SER A 18 -12.35 -0.19 -22.47
N LEU A 19 -12.39 -1.49 -22.78
CA LEU A 19 -12.98 -2.50 -21.91
C LEU A 19 -12.29 -2.39 -20.54
N PRO A 20 -13.04 -2.35 -19.43
CA PRO A 20 -12.44 -2.39 -18.12
C PRO A 20 -11.60 -3.66 -18.02
N ALA A 21 -10.38 -3.53 -17.50
CA ALA A 21 -9.49 -4.64 -17.22
C ALA A 21 -10.14 -5.55 -16.16
N PHE A 22 -11.01 -6.44 -16.60
CA PHE A 22 -11.42 -7.59 -15.81
C PHE A 22 -10.18 -8.45 -15.62
N ALA A 23 -9.95 -8.91 -14.40
CA ALA A 23 -8.84 -9.82 -14.13
C ALA A 23 -8.94 -11.03 -15.07
N SER A 24 -7.84 -11.42 -15.72
CA SER A 24 -7.83 -12.68 -16.48
C SER A 24 -7.73 -13.81 -15.46
N HIS A 25 -8.88 -14.34 -15.03
CA HIS A 25 -8.94 -15.33 -13.97
C HIS A 25 -8.29 -16.66 -14.35
N SER A 26 -8.08 -16.96 -15.65
CA SER A 26 -7.49 -18.24 -16.08
C SER A 26 -5.97 -18.12 -16.30
N VAL A 27 -5.17 -18.57 -15.34
CA VAL A 27 -3.74 -18.83 -15.50
C VAL A 27 -3.58 -20.31 -15.85
N GLY A 28 -3.12 -20.62 -17.06
CA GLY A 28 -3.05 -22.01 -17.53
C GLY A 28 -4.40 -22.74 -17.58
N GLY A 29 -5.51 -22.00 -17.76
CA GLY A 29 -6.87 -22.55 -17.74
C GLY A 29 -7.47 -22.73 -16.33
N LEU A 30 -6.75 -22.33 -15.27
CA LEU A 30 -7.19 -22.46 -13.88
C LEU A 30 -7.62 -21.11 -13.29
N ASP A 31 -8.78 -21.08 -12.64
CA ASP A 31 -9.22 -19.95 -11.82
C ASP A 31 -8.64 -20.04 -10.41
N LEU A 32 -7.55 -19.31 -10.18
CA LEU A 32 -6.84 -19.26 -8.90
C LEU A 32 -7.73 -18.80 -7.74
N CYS A 33 -8.67 -17.88 -7.99
CA CYS A 33 -9.57 -17.36 -6.96
C CYS A 33 -10.64 -18.39 -6.58
N ALA A 34 -11.16 -19.13 -7.56
CA ALA A 34 -12.13 -20.19 -7.31
C ALA A 34 -11.50 -21.43 -6.65
N LEU A 35 -10.26 -21.78 -7.03
CA LEU A 35 -9.55 -22.94 -6.48
C LEU A 35 -9.03 -22.72 -5.07
N TYR A 36 -8.57 -21.50 -4.75
CA TYR A 36 -7.95 -21.18 -3.46
C TYR A 36 -8.64 -20.02 -2.74
N PRO A 37 -9.96 -20.11 -2.47
CA PRO A 37 -10.71 -19.00 -1.86
C PRO A 37 -10.22 -18.65 -0.45
N GLU A 38 -9.68 -19.62 0.28
CA GLU A 38 -9.13 -19.43 1.64
C GLU A 38 -7.88 -18.53 1.65
N VAL A 39 -7.18 -18.44 0.52
CA VAL A 39 -5.92 -17.70 0.38
C VAL A 39 -6.11 -16.45 -0.50
N MET A 40 -7.05 -16.52 -1.44
CA MET A 40 -7.33 -15.48 -2.44
C MET A 40 -8.59 -14.70 -2.09
N PRO A 41 -8.48 -13.62 -1.30
CA PRO A 41 -9.59 -12.71 -1.03
C PRO A 41 -10.17 -12.12 -2.32
N PRO A 42 -11.46 -11.76 -2.30
CA PRO A 42 -12.08 -10.98 -3.36
C PRO A 42 -11.32 -9.69 -3.65
N GLY A 43 -11.28 -9.33 -4.93
CA GLY A 43 -10.57 -8.14 -5.41
C GLY A 43 -11.22 -6.84 -4.99
N MET A 44 -10.42 -5.78 -5.05
CA MET A 44 -10.91 -4.42 -4.92
C MET A 44 -11.31 -3.89 -6.31
N PRO A 45 -12.57 -3.44 -6.51
CA PRO A 45 -12.93 -2.71 -7.72
C PRO A 45 -12.03 -1.49 -7.91
N THR A 46 -11.62 -1.23 -9.15
CA THR A 46 -10.68 -0.14 -9.50
C THR A 46 -11.12 1.23 -8.98
N LYS A 47 -12.42 1.53 -9.03
CA LYS A 47 -12.99 2.78 -8.48
C LYS A 47 -12.79 3.00 -6.97
N TYR A 48 -12.36 1.97 -6.23
CA TYR A 48 -12.13 2.05 -4.79
C TYR A 48 -10.65 2.07 -4.42
N ILE A 49 -9.73 1.97 -5.39
CA ILE A 49 -8.32 2.18 -5.10
C ILE A 49 -8.03 3.69 -5.01
N PRO A 50 -7.20 4.14 -4.05
CA PRO A 50 -6.77 5.54 -3.98
C PRO A 50 -6.07 5.97 -5.27
N ASP A 51 -6.26 7.22 -5.70
CA ASP A 51 -5.56 7.81 -6.84
C ASP A 51 -5.54 6.89 -8.08
N ALA A 52 -6.71 6.35 -8.45
CA ALA A 52 -6.88 5.30 -9.45
C ALA A 52 -6.29 5.64 -10.84
N ASP A 53 -6.18 6.94 -11.15
CA ASP A 53 -5.60 7.48 -12.38
C ASP A 53 -4.11 7.86 -12.26
N SER A 54 -3.45 7.52 -11.16
CA SER A 54 -2.00 7.66 -11.03
C SER A 54 -1.27 6.64 -11.92
N ALA A 55 0.00 6.94 -12.25
CA ALA A 55 0.83 6.01 -13.01
C ALA A 55 0.98 4.66 -12.29
N GLY A 56 1.26 4.68 -10.98
CA GLY A 56 1.39 3.46 -10.17
C GLY A 56 0.08 2.68 -10.08
N ALA A 57 -1.06 3.35 -9.88
CA ALA A 57 -2.37 2.67 -9.85
C ALA A 57 -2.68 1.96 -11.17
N ARG A 58 -2.41 2.60 -12.32
CA ARG A 58 -2.61 1.96 -13.64
C ARG A 58 -1.72 0.75 -13.84
N LEU A 59 -0.47 0.82 -13.38
CA LEU A 59 0.46 -0.32 -13.46
C LEU A 59 -0.01 -1.48 -12.56
N VAL A 60 -0.43 -1.20 -11.32
CA VAL A 60 -0.99 -2.24 -10.42
C VAL A 60 -2.23 -2.90 -11.04
N GLN A 61 -3.14 -2.11 -11.61
CA GLN A 61 -4.32 -2.63 -12.33
C GLN A 61 -3.91 -3.50 -13.53
N GLY A 62 -2.95 -3.05 -14.34
CA GLY A 62 -2.54 -3.75 -15.55
C GLY A 62 -1.73 -5.03 -15.30
N TYR A 63 -0.90 -5.06 -14.25
CA TYR A 63 -0.01 -6.19 -13.97
C TYR A 63 -0.59 -7.18 -12.97
N CYS A 64 -1.11 -6.71 -11.83
CA CYS A 64 -1.53 -7.59 -10.74
C CYS A 64 -2.86 -8.31 -11.04
N ALA A 65 -3.70 -7.73 -11.89
CA ALA A 65 -4.97 -8.34 -12.30
C ALA A 65 -4.82 -9.42 -13.37
N GLN A 66 -3.59 -9.70 -13.87
CA GLN A 66 -3.36 -10.72 -14.89
C GLN A 66 -3.56 -12.15 -14.38
N CYS A 67 -3.38 -12.37 -13.07
CA CYS A 67 -3.41 -13.71 -12.49
C CYS A 67 -4.54 -13.88 -11.48
N HIS A 68 -4.83 -12.84 -10.71
CA HIS A 68 -5.83 -12.89 -9.65
C HIS A 68 -6.54 -11.54 -9.53
N ASN A 69 -7.56 -11.52 -8.69
CA ASN A 69 -8.27 -10.32 -8.30
C ASN A 69 -7.34 -9.19 -7.81
N LEU A 70 -7.60 -7.95 -8.22
CA LEU A 70 -6.77 -6.78 -7.88
C LEU A 70 -6.59 -6.65 -6.35
N PRO A 71 -5.35 -6.71 -5.82
CA PRO A 71 -5.09 -6.50 -4.41
C PRO A 71 -5.33 -5.03 -4.06
N GLY A 72 -5.95 -4.79 -2.91
CA GLY A 72 -6.07 -3.44 -2.36
C GLY A 72 -4.75 -2.99 -1.73
N PRO A 73 -4.30 -1.72 -1.93
CA PRO A 73 -3.05 -1.23 -1.35
C PRO A 73 -3.07 -1.24 0.19
N GLY A 74 -4.26 -1.12 0.80
CA GLY A 74 -4.44 -1.23 2.25
C GLY A 74 -4.44 -2.65 2.82
N ARG A 75 -3.94 -3.67 2.11
CA ARG A 75 -3.82 -5.04 2.65
C ARG A 75 -2.56 -5.24 3.49
N TYR A 76 -1.46 -4.63 3.08
CA TYR A 76 -0.16 -4.76 3.74
C TYR A 76 0.34 -3.41 4.21
N THR A 77 1.23 -3.40 5.21
CA THR A 77 1.93 -2.19 5.61
C THR A 77 3.01 -1.80 4.60
N ALA A 78 3.52 -0.57 4.67
CA ALA A 78 4.54 -0.09 3.74
C ALA A 78 5.85 -0.89 3.83
N GLU A 79 6.10 -1.52 4.97
CA GLU A 79 7.26 -2.38 5.26
C GLU A 79 7.05 -3.80 4.72
N GLN A 80 5.81 -4.27 4.63
CA GLN A 80 5.45 -5.60 4.14
C GLN A 80 5.35 -5.68 2.61
N TRP A 81 5.02 -4.56 1.95
CA TRP A 81 4.84 -4.51 0.50
C TRP A 81 6.07 -4.95 -0.31
N PRO A 82 7.32 -4.57 0.02
CA PRO A 82 8.50 -5.02 -0.72
C PRO A 82 8.59 -6.55 -0.82
N ASP A 83 8.45 -7.26 0.31
CA ASP A 83 8.52 -8.72 0.34
C ASP A 83 7.40 -9.37 -0.48
N GLU A 84 6.19 -8.81 -0.45
CA GLU A 84 5.08 -9.33 -1.23
C GLU A 84 5.27 -9.09 -2.74
N LEU A 85 5.79 -7.92 -3.11
CA LEU A 85 6.12 -7.60 -4.49
C LEU A 85 7.22 -8.51 -5.05
N ASP A 86 8.24 -8.84 -4.26
CA ASP A 86 9.31 -9.73 -4.70
C ASP A 86 8.81 -11.15 -5.00
N LYS A 87 7.88 -11.67 -4.18
CA LYS A 87 7.18 -12.93 -4.46
C LYS A 87 6.40 -12.84 -5.77
N MET A 88 5.63 -11.77 -5.95
CA MET A 88 4.81 -11.60 -7.16
C MET A 88 5.67 -11.44 -8.41
N HIS A 89 6.74 -10.65 -8.36
CA HIS A 89 7.69 -10.53 -9.47
C HIS A 89 8.31 -11.88 -9.83
N THR A 90 8.70 -12.67 -8.83
CA THR A 90 9.23 -14.02 -9.05
C THR A 90 8.19 -14.92 -9.74
N LEU A 91 6.94 -14.92 -9.26
CA LEU A 91 5.86 -15.68 -9.88
C LEU A 91 5.60 -15.23 -11.32
N MET A 92 5.56 -13.92 -11.57
CA MET A 92 5.36 -13.36 -12.91
C MET A 92 6.52 -13.73 -13.85
N ASP A 93 7.77 -13.64 -13.39
CA ASP A 93 8.96 -13.96 -14.19
C ASP A 93 9.02 -15.46 -14.52
N VAL A 94 8.62 -16.33 -13.58
CA VAL A 94 8.49 -17.77 -13.84
C VAL A 94 7.36 -18.01 -14.84
N SER A 95 6.16 -17.49 -14.59
CA SER A 95 5.00 -17.66 -15.47
C SER A 95 5.27 -17.16 -16.89
N SER A 96 5.98 -16.03 -17.05
CA SER A 96 6.31 -15.49 -18.37
C SER A 96 7.32 -16.37 -19.12
N ARG A 97 8.28 -16.99 -18.42
CA ARG A 97 9.28 -17.88 -19.03
C ARG A 97 8.68 -19.20 -19.50
N PHE A 98 7.69 -19.71 -18.78
CA PHE A 98 6.99 -20.97 -19.11
C PHE A 98 5.65 -20.74 -19.83
N GLY A 99 5.51 -19.59 -20.52
CA GLY A 99 4.25 -19.01 -21.06
C GLY A 99 3.45 -19.83 -22.09
N GLY A 100 3.77 -21.10 -22.33
CA GLY A 100 2.97 -22.03 -23.13
C GLY A 100 1.98 -22.90 -22.32
N LEU A 101 2.24 -23.10 -21.03
CA LEU A 101 1.42 -23.95 -20.14
C LEU A 101 0.59 -23.13 -19.14
N LEU A 102 1.06 -21.94 -18.77
CA LEU A 102 0.49 -21.11 -17.68
C LEU A 102 -0.07 -19.77 -18.18
N GLY A 103 -0.01 -19.49 -19.48
CA GLY A 103 -0.50 -18.25 -20.09
C GLY A 103 0.57 -17.18 -20.30
N ASN A 104 0.28 -16.22 -21.17
CA ASN A 104 1.18 -15.12 -21.52
C ASN A 104 1.09 -13.98 -20.49
N ILE A 105 1.85 -14.09 -19.40
CA ILE A 105 1.94 -13.06 -18.37
C ILE A 105 2.99 -12.00 -18.76
N LYS A 106 2.59 -10.73 -18.73
CA LYS A 106 3.51 -9.59 -18.90
C LYS A 106 4.23 -9.29 -17.60
N THR A 107 5.52 -8.99 -17.67
CA THR A 107 6.34 -8.57 -16.53
C THR A 107 6.65 -7.07 -16.57
N PRO A 108 6.64 -6.36 -15.43
CA PRO A 108 7.00 -4.95 -15.38
C PRO A 108 8.51 -4.75 -15.52
N SER A 109 8.91 -3.70 -16.23
CA SER A 109 10.29 -3.21 -16.26
C SER A 109 10.75 -2.72 -14.88
N ALA A 110 12.06 -2.58 -14.65
CA ALA A 110 12.60 -2.09 -13.38
C ALA A 110 12.01 -0.73 -12.96
N LYS A 111 11.80 0.18 -13.93
CA LYS A 111 11.17 1.49 -13.69
C LYS A 111 9.71 1.34 -13.25
N GLU A 112 8.95 0.46 -13.90
CA GLU A 112 7.55 0.20 -13.55
C GLU A 112 7.41 -0.50 -12.20
N ARG A 113 8.32 -1.42 -11.87
CA ARG A 113 8.39 -2.05 -10.54
C ARG A 113 8.56 -0.99 -9.44
N GLY A 114 9.41 0.01 -9.67
CA GLY A 114 9.58 1.16 -8.78
C GLY A 114 8.27 1.93 -8.57
N LEU A 115 7.59 2.30 -9.66
CA LEU A 115 6.31 3.02 -9.59
C LEU A 115 5.18 2.22 -8.91
N ILE A 116 5.16 0.90 -9.11
CA ILE A 116 4.23 -0.01 -8.43
C ILE A 116 4.51 0.00 -6.92
N SER A 117 5.78 -0.17 -6.54
CA SER A 117 6.21 -0.20 -5.14
C SER A 117 5.88 1.11 -4.41
N ASP A 118 6.22 2.25 -5.01
CA ASP A 118 5.97 3.57 -4.43
C ASP A 118 4.46 3.78 -4.19
N TYR A 119 3.63 3.46 -5.17
CA TYR A 119 2.18 3.57 -5.05
C TYR A 119 1.61 2.69 -3.93
N LEU A 120 2.00 1.41 -3.89
CA LEU A 120 1.50 0.48 -2.86
C LEU A 120 1.93 0.90 -1.46
N ARG A 121 3.17 1.38 -1.30
CA ARG A 121 3.69 1.87 -0.01
C ARG A 121 3.04 3.18 0.43
N GLN A 122 2.79 4.09 -0.51
CA GLN A 122 2.11 5.36 -0.24
C GLN A 122 0.67 5.16 0.27
N HIS A 123 -0.03 4.16 -0.27
CA HIS A 123 -1.42 3.86 0.08
C HIS A 123 -1.56 2.63 0.99
N ALA A 124 -0.47 2.24 1.66
CA ALA A 124 -0.40 1.07 2.51
C ALA A 124 -1.30 1.17 3.75
N LEU A 125 -1.52 0.01 4.37
CA LEU A 125 -2.14 -0.07 5.68
C LEU A 125 -1.25 0.59 6.74
N LYS A 126 -1.84 1.42 7.60
CA LYS A 126 -1.20 1.86 8.83
C LYS A 126 -1.57 0.87 9.93
N SER A 127 -0.59 0.12 10.41
CA SER A 127 -0.80 -0.80 11.51
C SER A 127 -0.96 -0.06 12.84
N LEU A 128 -1.75 -0.64 13.74
CA LEU A 128 -1.81 -0.19 15.12
C LEU A 128 -0.46 -0.49 15.79
N PRO A 129 0.21 0.50 16.42
CA PRO A 129 1.49 0.26 17.10
C PRO A 129 1.38 -0.77 18.23
N ASP A 130 2.41 -1.59 18.45
CA ASP A 130 2.40 -2.74 19.38
C ASP A 130 1.94 -2.38 20.80
N ASN A 131 2.40 -1.24 21.32
CA ASN A 131 1.99 -0.76 22.64
C ASN A 131 0.47 -0.49 22.73
N LYS A 132 -0.16 -0.08 21.63
CA LYS A 132 -1.61 0.10 21.54
C LYS A 132 -2.33 -1.22 21.23
N GLN A 133 -1.69 -2.15 20.52
CA GLN A 133 -2.26 -3.48 20.29
C GLN A 133 -2.47 -4.25 21.60
N ALA A 134 -1.54 -4.15 22.55
CA ALA A 134 -1.66 -4.83 23.85
C ALA A 134 -2.99 -4.52 24.56
N THR A 135 -3.46 -3.28 24.46
CA THR A 135 -4.70 -2.78 25.09
C THR A 135 -5.91 -2.74 24.16
N ALA A 136 -5.77 -3.20 22.91
CA ALA A 136 -6.87 -3.24 21.97
C ALA A 136 -7.92 -4.29 22.35
N MET A 137 -9.19 -4.00 22.01
CA MET A 137 -10.32 -4.89 22.31
C MET A 137 -10.11 -6.30 21.72
N PRO A 138 -10.34 -7.39 22.47
CA PRO A 138 -10.09 -8.75 22.00
C PRO A 138 -10.77 -9.11 20.67
N ALA A 139 -12.05 -8.82 20.50
CA ALA A 139 -12.76 -9.11 19.26
C ALA A 139 -12.19 -8.32 18.06
N TYR A 140 -11.70 -7.10 18.28
CA TYR A 140 -11.04 -6.32 17.23
C TYR A 140 -9.72 -6.97 16.82
N LYS A 141 -8.89 -7.35 17.79
CA LYS A 141 -7.62 -8.04 17.54
C LYS A 141 -7.81 -9.33 16.76
N TYR A 142 -8.78 -10.14 17.17
CA TYR A 142 -9.09 -11.39 16.50
C TYR A 142 -9.57 -11.13 15.07
N TYR A 143 -10.74 -10.51 14.88
CA TYR A 143 -11.32 -10.43 13.55
C TYR A 143 -10.58 -9.51 12.56
N CYS A 144 -9.99 -8.40 13.03
CA CYS A 144 -9.30 -7.45 12.15
C CYS A 144 -7.80 -7.74 12.00
N GLY A 145 -7.22 -8.60 12.83
CA GLY A 145 -5.80 -8.98 12.80
C GLY A 145 -5.53 -10.40 12.27
N SER A 146 -6.57 -11.22 12.02
CA SER A 146 -6.39 -12.62 11.59
C SER A 146 -5.78 -12.79 10.20
N CYS A 147 -5.97 -11.86 9.27
CA CYS A 147 -5.53 -12.02 7.88
C CYS A 147 -4.37 -11.11 7.47
N HIS A 148 -4.21 -9.98 8.14
CA HIS A 148 -3.18 -8.98 7.89
C HIS A 148 -2.90 -8.22 9.20
N SER A 149 -1.90 -7.34 9.18
CA SER A 149 -1.57 -6.49 10.33
C SER A 149 -2.80 -5.79 10.88
N LEU A 150 -2.91 -5.69 12.21
CA LEU A 150 -4.05 -5.05 12.87
C LEU A 150 -4.10 -3.57 12.48
N PRO A 151 -5.18 -3.07 11.84
CA PRO A 151 -5.18 -1.72 11.33
C PRO A 151 -5.31 -0.68 12.46
N ASP A 152 -4.77 0.51 12.28
CA ASP A 152 -5.00 1.63 13.19
C ASP A 152 -6.42 2.19 12.99
N PRO A 153 -7.32 2.17 14.00
CA PRO A 153 -8.66 2.76 13.90
C PRO A 153 -8.67 4.24 13.49
N ALA A 154 -7.59 4.98 13.69
CA ALA A 154 -7.48 6.38 13.29
C ALA A 154 -7.18 6.57 11.79
N GLN A 155 -6.88 5.51 11.04
CA GLN A 155 -6.52 5.61 9.62
C GLN A 155 -7.68 6.10 8.74
N TYR A 156 -8.93 5.79 9.11
CA TYR A 156 -10.12 6.11 8.31
C TYR A 156 -11.18 6.82 9.17
N SER A 157 -12.05 7.59 8.52
CA SER A 157 -13.22 8.16 9.19
C SER A 157 -14.24 7.09 9.60
N ALA A 158 -15.13 7.42 10.54
CA ALA A 158 -16.18 6.50 10.98
C ALA A 158 -17.04 5.96 9.82
N GLY A 159 -17.40 6.82 8.85
CA GLY A 159 -18.16 6.40 7.67
C GLY A 159 -17.39 5.50 6.71
N GLN A 160 -16.08 5.73 6.55
CA GLN A 160 -15.21 4.85 5.76
C GLN A 160 -15.05 3.48 6.44
N TRP A 161 -14.92 3.45 7.76
CA TRP A 161 -14.85 2.20 8.52
C TRP A 161 -16.07 1.30 8.35
N LEU A 162 -17.28 1.87 8.33
CA LEU A 162 -18.50 1.09 8.07
C LEU A 162 -18.44 0.38 6.70
N GLN A 163 -17.94 1.06 5.67
CA GLN A 163 -17.78 0.47 4.34
C GLN A 163 -16.70 -0.62 4.32
N ILE A 164 -15.58 -0.39 5.02
CA ILE A 164 -14.48 -1.35 5.16
C ILE A 164 -14.96 -2.62 5.88
N ILE A 165 -15.65 -2.48 7.01
CA ILE A 165 -16.17 -3.62 7.80
C ILE A 165 -17.15 -4.42 6.95
N LYS A 166 -18.08 -3.77 6.25
CA LYS A 166 -19.05 -4.44 5.37
C LYS A 166 -18.35 -5.25 4.27
N ARG A 167 -17.28 -4.70 3.68
CA ARG A 167 -16.45 -5.41 2.70
C ARG A 167 -15.69 -6.56 3.35
N MET A 168 -15.07 -6.34 4.51
CA MET A 168 -14.33 -7.35 5.27
C MET A 168 -15.22 -8.56 5.58
N GLN A 169 -16.43 -8.35 6.11
CA GLN A 169 -17.38 -9.43 6.39
C GLN A 169 -17.79 -10.21 5.14
N ARG A 170 -17.98 -9.53 4.00
CA ARG A 170 -18.24 -10.20 2.73
C ARG A 170 -17.04 -11.06 2.32
N ASN A 171 -15.83 -10.50 2.42
CA ASN A 171 -14.61 -11.19 2.04
C ASN A 171 -14.36 -12.41 2.93
N MET A 172 -14.53 -12.29 4.25
CA MET A 172 -14.40 -13.41 5.19
C MET A 172 -15.32 -14.59 4.79
N ARG A 173 -16.59 -14.31 4.46
CA ARG A 173 -17.51 -15.36 3.99
C ARG A 173 -17.07 -16.04 2.70
N ILE A 174 -16.52 -15.27 1.76
CA ILE A 174 -16.01 -15.82 0.50
C ILE A 174 -14.77 -16.68 0.75
N MET A 175 -13.91 -16.25 1.66
CA MET A 175 -12.72 -16.96 2.11
C MET A 175 -13.00 -18.00 3.21
N LYS A 176 -14.26 -18.41 3.38
CA LYS A 176 -14.74 -19.37 4.39
C LYS A 176 -14.17 -19.17 5.81
N PHE A 177 -13.87 -17.93 6.16
CA PHE A 177 -13.50 -17.53 7.51
C PHE A 177 -14.75 -17.14 8.31
N ASP A 178 -14.82 -17.56 9.56
CA ASP A 178 -15.97 -17.28 10.43
C ASP A 178 -16.19 -15.77 10.60
N ALA A 179 -17.31 -15.29 10.08
CA ALA A 179 -17.70 -13.89 10.21
C ALA A 179 -18.04 -13.57 11.68
N PRO A 180 -17.81 -12.34 12.15
CA PRO A 180 -18.17 -11.97 13.51
C PRO A 180 -19.68 -12.06 13.72
N SER A 181 -20.10 -12.43 14.94
CA SER A 181 -21.50 -12.33 15.36
C SER A 181 -21.98 -10.88 15.36
N ALA A 182 -23.31 -10.67 15.34
CA ALA A 182 -23.89 -9.32 15.39
C ALA A 182 -23.38 -8.50 16.59
N ASP A 183 -23.29 -9.14 17.77
CA ASP A 183 -22.77 -8.51 18.98
C ASP A 183 -21.28 -8.15 18.85
N SER A 184 -20.46 -9.07 18.32
CA SER A 184 -19.03 -8.80 18.08
C SER A 184 -18.83 -7.66 17.09
N LEU A 185 -19.65 -7.60 16.04
CA LEU A 185 -19.64 -6.50 15.07
C LEU A 185 -19.98 -5.16 15.70
N MET A 186 -21.02 -5.12 16.53
CA MET A 186 -21.40 -3.91 17.24
C MET A 186 -20.26 -3.44 18.15
N GLN A 187 -19.65 -4.35 18.92
CA GLN A 187 -18.50 -4.02 19.77
C GLN A 187 -17.31 -3.50 18.97
N ILE A 188 -16.99 -4.13 17.84
CA ILE A 188 -15.92 -3.69 16.93
C ILE A 188 -16.20 -2.30 16.37
N GLN A 189 -17.43 -2.05 15.92
CA GLN A 189 -17.82 -0.74 15.38
C GLN A 189 -17.71 0.35 16.44
N VAL A 190 -18.23 0.12 17.65
CA VAL A 190 -18.13 1.06 18.77
C VAL A 190 -16.67 1.33 19.14
N TYR A 191 -15.85 0.28 19.23
CA TYR A 191 -14.42 0.40 19.51
C TYR A 191 -13.73 1.29 18.47
N ILE A 192 -13.90 1.01 17.19
CA ILE A 192 -13.27 1.77 16.10
C ILE A 192 -13.73 3.23 16.10
N GLN A 193 -15.04 3.47 16.23
CA GLN A 193 -15.61 4.83 16.26
C GLN A 193 -15.05 5.64 17.43
N SER A 194 -14.96 5.05 18.63
CA SER A 194 -14.41 5.73 19.80
C SER A 194 -12.97 6.21 19.58
N ARG A 195 -12.14 5.40 18.91
CA ARG A 195 -10.73 5.69 18.64
C ARG A 195 -10.53 6.68 17.48
N ALA A 196 -11.33 6.56 16.42
CA ALA A 196 -11.34 7.51 15.31
C ALA A 196 -11.70 8.92 15.81
N ASN A 197 -12.71 9.03 16.69
CA ASN A 197 -13.16 10.30 17.24
C ASN A 197 -12.17 10.91 18.26
N GLN A 198 -11.54 10.09 19.11
CA GLN A 198 -10.51 10.56 20.05
C GLN A 198 -9.36 11.28 19.33
N THR A 199 -8.94 10.79 18.16
CA THR A 199 -7.86 11.41 17.38
C THR A 199 -8.26 12.78 16.84
N GLN A 200 -9.51 12.94 16.40
CA GLN A 200 -10.03 14.22 15.91
C GLN A 200 -10.16 15.24 17.04
N GLN A 201 -10.61 14.81 18.23
CA GLN A 201 -10.72 15.68 19.40
C GLN A 201 -9.36 16.17 19.88
N VAL A 202 -8.33 15.30 19.94
CA VAL A 202 -6.96 15.71 20.32
C VAL A 202 -6.38 16.69 19.30
N ALA A 203 -6.60 16.49 18.01
CA ALA A 203 -6.17 17.44 16.97
C ALA A 203 -6.88 18.80 17.08
N SER A 204 -8.18 18.80 17.37
CA SER A 204 -8.97 20.01 17.58
C SER A 204 -8.59 20.74 18.87
N GLN A 205 -8.27 20.02 19.94
CA GLN A 205 -7.83 20.64 21.19
C GLN A 205 -6.48 21.32 20.99
N ARG A 206 -5.55 20.67 20.27
CA ARG A 206 -4.24 21.24 19.98
C ARG A 206 -4.31 22.50 19.10
N SER A 207 -5.25 22.57 18.16
CA SER A 207 -5.46 23.78 17.34
C SER A 207 -6.09 24.92 18.15
N ILE A 208 -7.00 24.60 19.07
CA ILE A 208 -7.56 25.55 20.03
C ILE A 208 -6.45 26.08 20.94
N ASP A 209 -5.65 25.21 21.55
CA ASP A 209 -4.57 25.61 22.46
C ASP A 209 -3.53 26.51 21.76
N THR A 210 -3.25 26.28 20.46
CA THR A 210 -2.40 27.19 19.65
C THR A 210 -3.08 28.49 19.23
N ALA A 211 -4.42 28.55 19.19
CA ALA A 211 -5.17 29.75 18.86
C ALA A 211 -5.36 30.66 20.08
N TRP A 212 -5.37 30.09 21.29
CA TRP A 212 -5.45 30.85 22.55
C TRP A 212 -4.07 31.26 23.09
N SER A 213 -2.96 30.71 22.56
CA SER A 213 -1.60 31.10 22.93
C SER A 213 -1.05 32.30 22.15
N ASN A 214 -1.89 33.30 21.85
CA ASN A 214 -1.44 34.65 21.47
C ASN A 214 -0.95 35.43 22.71
N GLU A 215 -0.06 34.83 23.49
CA GLU A 215 0.79 35.58 24.42
C GLU A 215 1.87 36.28 23.56
N PRO A 216 2.09 37.59 23.71
CA PRO A 216 3.19 38.26 23.03
C PRO A 216 4.49 37.55 23.43
N LEU A 217 5.32 37.20 22.43
CA LEU A 217 6.64 36.61 22.60
C LEU A 217 7.43 37.34 23.69
N GLN A 218 7.35 36.87 24.93
CA GLN A 218 8.31 37.22 25.95
C GLN A 218 9.58 36.48 25.58
N ALA A 219 10.50 37.23 24.95
CA ALA A 219 11.86 36.82 24.69
C ALA A 219 12.48 36.36 26.02
N SER A 220 12.41 35.06 26.28
CA SER A 220 13.08 34.44 27.39
C SER A 220 14.56 34.46 27.02
N VAL A 221 15.30 35.39 27.63
CA VAL A 221 16.75 35.44 27.56
C VAL A 221 17.26 34.15 28.21
N LEU A 222 17.57 33.15 27.38
CA LEU A 222 18.24 31.93 27.81
C LEU A 222 19.66 32.30 28.29
N PRO A 223 20.08 31.89 29.49
CA PRO A 223 21.49 32.01 29.87
C PRO A 223 22.30 31.06 28.99
N LEU A 224 23.25 31.62 28.24
CA LEU A 224 24.28 30.89 27.50
C LEU A 224 25.07 30.01 28.48
N ARG A 225 24.63 28.76 28.60
CA ARG A 225 25.36 27.70 29.32
C ARG A 225 26.48 27.23 28.38
N GLY A 226 27.71 27.64 28.69
CA GLY A 226 28.92 27.24 27.97
C GLY A 226 29.07 25.70 27.94
N GLY A 227 28.63 25.11 26.83
CA GLY A 227 28.79 23.70 26.51
C GLY A 227 30.14 23.47 25.84
N SER A 228 30.99 22.72 26.53
CA SER A 228 32.36 22.35 26.19
C SER A 228 32.56 21.86 24.74
N LEU A 229 33.48 22.51 24.01
CA LEU A 229 33.98 22.09 22.70
C LEU A 229 34.72 20.73 22.70
N LEU A 230 34.90 20.10 23.87
CA LEU A 230 35.57 18.81 24.01
C LEU A 230 34.73 17.60 23.54
N ALA A 231 33.42 17.77 23.31
CA ALA A 231 32.56 16.68 22.84
C ALA A 231 32.68 16.37 21.34
N LEU A 232 33.31 17.25 20.55
CA LEU A 232 33.47 17.08 19.09
C LEU A 232 34.80 16.42 18.69
N GLY A 233 35.75 16.29 19.62
CA GLY A 233 37.07 15.70 19.40
C GLY A 233 37.05 14.28 18.80
N PRO A 234 36.31 13.31 19.38
CA PRO A 234 36.33 11.94 18.87
C PRO A 234 35.66 11.80 17.49
N PHE A 235 34.64 12.62 17.19
CA PHE A 235 33.97 12.59 15.89
C PHE A 235 34.85 13.15 14.77
N LEU A 236 35.57 14.25 15.02
CA LEU A 236 36.51 14.81 14.06
C LEU A 236 37.71 13.89 13.82
N LEU A 237 38.21 13.21 14.85
CA LEU A 237 39.33 12.29 14.71
C LEU A 237 38.98 11.06 13.86
N LEU A 238 37.77 10.51 14.03
CA LEU A 238 37.27 9.41 13.18
C LEU A 238 37.07 9.85 11.71
N ALA A 239 36.58 11.06 11.48
CA ALA A 239 36.42 11.60 10.13
C ALA A 239 37.77 11.78 9.42
N ILE A 240 38.79 12.27 10.13
CA ILE A 240 40.15 12.44 9.59
C ILE A 240 40.78 11.07 9.28
N LEU A 241 40.65 10.08 10.17
CA LEU A 241 41.17 8.73 9.94
C LEU A 241 40.48 8.04 8.75
N GLY A 242 39.16 8.21 8.61
CA GLY A 242 38.41 7.72 7.45
C GLY A 242 38.91 8.32 6.14
N PHE A 243 39.14 9.64 6.12
CA PHE A 243 39.64 10.35 4.93
C PHE A 243 41.05 9.92 4.54
N ILE A 244 41.95 9.75 5.51
CA ILE A 244 43.33 9.26 5.25
C ILE A 244 43.29 7.85 4.66
N ARG A 245 42.50 6.94 5.23
CA ARG A 245 42.39 5.56 4.74
C ARG A 245 41.84 5.50 3.31
N TRP A 246 40.82 6.31 3.01
CA TRP A 246 40.26 6.41 1.66
C TRP A 246 41.29 6.90 0.63
N ARG A 247 42.05 7.95 0.97
CA ARG A 247 43.11 8.49 0.09
C ARG A 247 44.22 7.48 -0.18
N LEU A 248 44.60 6.67 0.82
CA LEU A 248 45.60 5.61 0.66
C LEU A 248 45.09 4.46 -0.23
N SER A 249 43.78 4.18 -0.23
CA SER A 249 43.17 3.20 -1.14
C SER A 249 43.32 3.61 -2.59
N LEU A 250 43.00 4.87 -2.91
CA LEU A 250 43.11 5.40 -4.28
C LEU A 250 44.53 5.36 -4.83
N ASN A 251 45.55 5.50 -3.97
CA ASN A 251 46.95 5.41 -4.39
C ASN A 251 47.43 3.96 -4.62
N LYS A 252 46.74 2.97 -4.07
CA LYS A 252 47.09 1.55 -4.24
C LYS A 252 46.60 1.01 -5.59
N ASP A 253 45.48 1.53 -6.06
CA ASP A 253 44.89 1.14 -7.36
C ASP A 253 45.69 1.69 -8.56
N ASN A 254 46.49 2.74 -8.36
CA ASN A 254 47.36 3.33 -9.39
C ASN A 254 48.74 2.65 -9.55
N LYS A 255 49.06 1.60 -8.78
CA LYS A 255 50.36 0.89 -8.87
C LYS A 255 50.25 -0.51 -9.51
N GLY A 256 49.15 -0.82 -10.16
CA GLY A 256 48.86 -2.15 -10.73
C GLY A 256 49.04 -2.29 -12.24
N HIS A 257 49.56 -1.28 -12.94
CA HIS A 257 49.84 -1.33 -14.38
C HIS A 257 51.27 -0.87 -14.65
N ASP A 258 52.21 -1.79 -14.48
CA ASP A 258 53.48 -1.90 -15.20
C ASP A 258 53.85 -3.39 -15.28
#